data_AF-A0AAW4S058-F1
#
_entry.id   AF-A0AAW4S058-F1
#
_cell.length_a   1.000
_cell.length_b   1.000
_cell.length_c   1.000
_cell.angle_alpha   90.00
_cell.angle_beta   90.00
_cell.angle_gamma   90.00
#
_symmetry.space_group_name_H-M   'P 1'
#
loop_
_entity.id
_entity.type
_entity.pdbx_description
1 polymer ?
#
loop_
_entity_poly.entity_id
_entity_poly.type
_entity_poly.pdbx_seq_one_letter_code
_entity_poly.pdbx_strand_id
1 'polypeptide(L)'
;MRNLATIDVALDEMLVNLAAIVLRLSTPELTGTPEARRALARSVHQYGVCAARSSDPRVHELKAQLEGTLKPSLRVVAIHGVKVS
;
A
#
# COMPACT_ATOMS: atom_id res chain seq x y z
N MET A 1 -20.01 11.98 24.20
CA MET A 1 -18.69 12.26 23.59
C MET A 1 -17.66 11.12 23.77
N ARG A 2 -17.60 10.37 24.89
CA ARG A 2 -16.65 9.23 25.04
C ARG A 2 -16.82 8.10 24.01
N ASN A 3 -18.06 7.76 23.63
CA ASN A 3 -18.31 6.65 22.70
C ASN A 3 -17.78 6.91 21.28
N LEU A 4 -17.73 8.18 20.84
CA LEU A 4 -17.20 8.54 19.52
C LEU A 4 -15.68 8.34 19.48
N ALA A 5 -14.98 8.78 20.53
CA ALA A 5 -13.54 8.55 20.66
C ALA A 5 -13.18 7.05 20.70
N THR A 6 -14.03 6.21 21.31
CA THR A 6 -13.82 4.75 21.29
C THR A 6 -14.01 4.16 19.90
N ILE A 7 -14.96 4.68 19.11
CA ILE A 7 -15.16 4.26 17.72
C ILE A 7 -13.96 4.66 16.87
N ASP A 8 -13.45 5.89 17.01
CA ASP A 8 -12.29 6.36 16.26
C ASP A 8 -11.06 5.47 16.51
N VAL A 9 -10.78 5.13 17.77
CA VAL A 9 -9.69 4.21 18.13
C VAL A 9 -9.89 2.82 17.52
N ALA A 10 -11.11 2.28 17.56
CA ALA A 10 -11.41 0.97 16.98
C ALA A 10 -11.24 0.96 15.45
N LEU A 11 -11.61 2.06 14.78
CA LEU A 11 -11.41 2.24 13.35
C LEU A 11 -9.92 2.34 13.00
N ASP A 12 -9.15 3.08 13.78
CA ASP A 12 -7.70 3.19 13.60
C ASP A 12 -7.01 1.82 13.76
N GLU A 13 -7.37 1.04 14.77
CA GLU A 13 -6.87 -0.34 14.94
C GLU A 13 -7.28 -1.25 13.77
N MET A 14 -8.50 -1.11 13.25
CA MET A 14 -8.93 -1.86 12.07
C MET A 14 -8.10 -1.48 10.83
N LEU A 15 -7.75 -0.19 10.66
CA LEU A 15 -6.87 0.26 9.58
C LEU A 15 -5.46 -0.30 9.74
N VAL A 16 -4.89 -0.31 10.94
CA VAL A 16 -3.57 -0.91 11.20
C VAL A 16 -3.57 -2.38 10.77
N ASN A 17 -4.56 -3.16 11.21
CA ASN A 17 -4.66 -4.57 10.87
C ASN A 17 -4.86 -4.80 9.37
N LEU A 18 -5.71 -4.00 8.72
CA LEU A 18 -5.93 -4.09 7.29
C LEU A 18 -4.64 -3.84 6.50
N ALA A 19 -3.89 -2.80 6.84
CA ALA A 19 -2.62 -2.53 6.17
C ALA A 19 -1.61 -3.66 6.32
N ALA A 20 -1.52 -4.27 7.51
CA ALA A 20 -0.65 -5.42 7.73
C ALA A 20 -1.02 -6.61 6.82
N ILE A 21 -2.32 -6.84 6.59
CA ILE A 21 -2.79 -7.86 5.63
C ILE A 21 -2.39 -7.50 4.21
N VAL A 22 -2.62 -6.25 3.77
CA VAL A 22 -2.28 -5.83 2.41
C VAL A 22 -0.77 -5.89 2.15
N LEU A 23 0.07 -5.55 3.13
CA LEU A 23 1.54 -5.69 3.04
C LEU A 23 1.97 -7.16 2.87
N ARG A 24 1.31 -8.08 3.58
CA ARG A 24 1.57 -9.52 3.38
C ARG A 24 1.14 -10.02 2.01
N LEU A 25 0.12 -9.41 1.40
CA LEU A 25 -0.36 -9.74 0.06
C LEU A 25 0.45 -9.05 -1.05
N SER A 26 1.26 -8.04 -0.73
CA SER A 26 2.04 -7.30 -1.73
C SER A 26 3.31 -8.02 -2.18
N THR A 27 3.55 -9.26 -1.74
CA THR A 27 4.78 -9.97 -2.12
C THR A 27 4.76 -10.32 -3.63
N PRO A 28 5.93 -10.35 -4.30
CA PRO A 28 6.00 -10.61 -5.73
C PRO A 28 5.39 -11.95 -6.15
N GLU A 29 5.41 -12.95 -5.28
CA GLU A 29 4.84 -14.28 -5.54
C GLU A 29 3.32 -14.23 -5.69
N LEU A 30 2.66 -13.29 -5.01
CA LEU A 30 1.20 -13.10 -5.05
C LEU A 30 0.78 -12.00 -6.03
N THR A 31 1.70 -11.13 -6.43
CA THR A 31 1.43 -9.95 -7.28
C THR A 31 2.12 -9.99 -8.65
N GLY A 32 2.62 -11.16 -9.04
CA GLY A 32 3.33 -11.36 -10.30
C GLY A 32 2.47 -11.19 -11.56
N THR A 33 1.14 -11.25 -11.45
CA THR A 33 0.24 -11.01 -12.58
C THR A 33 -0.20 -9.55 -12.68
N PRO A 34 -0.44 -9.02 -13.89
CA PRO A 34 -0.97 -7.66 -14.07
C PRO A 34 -2.29 -7.42 -13.33
N GLU A 35 -3.15 -8.42 -13.24
CA GLU A 35 -4.44 -8.37 -12.55
C GLU A 35 -4.25 -8.24 -11.04
N ALA A 36 -3.39 -9.07 -10.45
CA ALA A 36 -3.09 -9.02 -9.02
C ALA A 36 -2.42 -7.70 -8.63
N ARG A 37 -1.49 -7.21 -9.47
CA ARG A 37 -0.86 -5.90 -9.27
C ARG A 37 -1.87 -4.76 -9.33
N ARG A 38 -2.82 -4.80 -10.28
CA ARG A 38 -3.92 -3.82 -10.33
C ARG A 38 -4.83 -3.91 -9.10
N ALA A 39 -5.13 -5.11 -8.62
CA ALA A 39 -5.93 -5.31 -7.42
C ALA A 39 -5.22 -4.72 -6.19
N LEU A 40 -3.92 -5.00 -6.00
CA LEU A 40 -3.11 -4.41 -4.95
C LEU A 40 -3.14 -2.87 -5.01
N ALA A 41 -2.92 -2.28 -6.19
CA ALA A 41 -2.94 -0.82 -6.36
C ALA A 41 -4.28 -0.20 -5.92
N ARG A 42 -5.41 -0.86 -6.23
CA ARG A 42 -6.73 -0.40 -5.76
C ARG A 42 -6.86 -0.51 -4.24
N SER A 43 -6.40 -1.61 -3.64
CA SER A 43 -6.45 -1.80 -2.18
C SER A 43 -5.61 -0.74 -1.46
N VAL A 44 -4.40 -0.45 -1.94
CA VAL A 44 -3.53 0.60 -1.39
C VAL A 44 -4.18 1.99 -1.54
N HIS A 45 -4.80 2.28 -2.69
CA HIS A 45 -5.49 3.55 -2.89
C HIS A 45 -6.67 3.72 -1.92
N GLN A 46 -7.51 2.70 -1.77
CA GLN A 46 -8.63 2.71 -0.83
C GLN A 46 -8.16 2.89 0.63
N TYR A 47 -7.08 2.19 1.00
CA TYR A 47 -6.45 2.39 2.30
C TYR A 47 -6.02 3.84 2.51
N GLY A 48 -5.38 4.45 1.51
CA GLY A 48 -4.94 5.85 1.56
C GLY A 48 -6.08 6.85 1.76
N VAL A 49 -7.27 6.59 1.18
CA VAL A 49 -8.47 7.41 1.38
C VAL A 49 -8.96 7.34 2.83
N CYS A 50 -8.97 6.15 3.43
CA CYS A 50 -9.36 5.98 4.83
C CYS A 50 -8.30 6.58 5.79
N ALA A 51 -7.03 6.31 5.53
CA ALA A 51 -5.89 6.79 6.31
C ALA A 51 -5.83 8.32 6.38
N ALA A 52 -6.26 9.04 5.34
CA ALA A 52 -6.27 10.50 5.31
C ALA A 52 -7.15 11.14 6.40
N ARG A 53 -8.10 10.39 6.97
CA ARG A 53 -8.98 10.86 8.05
C ARG A 53 -8.56 10.36 9.44
N SER A 54 -7.58 9.48 9.51
CA SER A 54 -7.06 8.94 10.77
C SER A 54 -6.08 9.91 11.42
N SER A 55 -6.13 9.99 12.76
CA SER A 55 -5.14 10.74 13.55
C SER A 55 -4.00 9.85 14.07
N ASP A 56 -4.07 8.53 13.81
CA ASP A 56 -3.07 7.58 14.28
C ASP A 56 -1.80 7.63 13.39
N PRO A 57 -0.62 7.95 13.94
CA PRO A 57 0.62 8.00 13.16
C PRO A 57 0.99 6.66 12.53
N ARG A 58 0.62 5.52 13.13
CA ARG A 58 0.89 4.18 12.59
C ARG A 58 0.19 3.98 11.25
N VAL A 59 -1.02 4.51 11.10
CA VAL A 59 -1.81 4.42 9.86
C VAL A 59 -1.12 5.19 8.73
N HIS A 60 -0.54 6.35 9.02
CA HIS A 60 0.21 7.13 8.03
C HIS A 60 1.54 6.48 7.63
N GLU A 61 2.24 5.87 8.59
CA GLU A 61 3.46 5.12 8.31
C GLU A 61 3.17 3.90 7.42
N LEU A 62 2.15 3.13 7.76
CA LEU A 62 1.71 1.97 6.97
C LEU A 62 1.23 2.38 5.57
N LYS A 63 0.57 3.53 5.43
CA LYS A 63 0.22 4.09 4.11
C LYS A 63 1.48 4.31 3.27
N ALA A 64 2.50 4.96 3.83
CA ALA A 64 3.75 5.22 3.11
C ALA A 64 4.46 3.91 2.69
N GLN A 65 4.45 2.90 3.55
CA GLN A 65 4.98 1.57 3.23
C GLN A 65 4.22 0.92 2.08
N LEU A 66 2.88 0.91 2.15
CA LEU A 66 2.00 0.36 1.11
C LEU A 66 2.18 1.06 -0.24
N GLU A 67 2.26 2.38 -0.26
CA GLU A 67 2.57 3.16 -1.47
C GLU A 67 3.97 2.81 -2.02
N GLY A 68 4.93 2.53 -1.15
CA GLY A 68 6.25 2.01 -1.50
C GLY A 68 6.20 0.70 -2.28
N THR A 69 5.28 -0.21 -1.95
CA THR A 69 5.12 -1.50 -2.64
C THR A 69 4.67 -1.36 -4.11
N LEU A 70 4.00 -0.26 -4.44
CA LEU A 70 3.53 -0.01 -5.81
C LEU A 70 4.62 0.55 -6.71
N LYS A 71 5.66 1.16 -6.13
CA LYS A 71 6.74 1.76 -6.91
C LYS A 71 7.37 0.69 -7.79
N PRO A 72 7.47 0.91 -9.11
CA PRO A 72 8.12 -0.06 -9.97
C PRO A 72 9.58 -0.20 -9.55
N SER A 73 10.02 -1.45 -9.30
CA SER A 73 11.44 -1.77 -9.26
C SER A 73 12.00 -1.54 -10.66
N LEU A 74 12.47 -0.31 -10.91
CA LEU A 74 13.16 0.05 -12.13
C LEU A 74 14.49 -0.72 -12.17
N ARG A 75 14.49 -1.92 -12.77
CA ARG A 75 15.73 -2.56 -13.19
C ARG A 75 16.13 -1.92 -14.51
N VAL A 76 17.15 -1.06 -14.47
CA VAL A 76 17.84 -0.60 -15.67
C VAL A 76 18.53 -1.83 -16.28
N VAL A 77 17.97 -2.36 -17.36
CA VAL A 77 18.64 -3.39 -18.17
C VAL A 77 19.46 -2.63 -19.20
N ALA A 78 20.78 -2.59 -19.04
CA ALA A 78 21.65 -2.08 -20.09
C ALA A 78 21.48 -3.00 -21.31
N ILE A 79 20.82 -2.50 -22.36
CA ILE A 79 20.76 -3.19 -23.64
C ILE A 79 22.16 -3.05 -24.24
N HIS A 80 22.98 -4.10 -24.10
CA HIS A 80 24.27 -4.15 -24.77
C HIS A 80 24.07 -4.03 -26.29
N GLY A 81 24.42 -2.87 -26.85
CA GLY A 81 24.97 -2.81 -28.20
C GLY A 81 24.08 -2.32 -29.36
N VAL A 82 22.98 -1.61 -29.14
CA VAL A 82 22.28 -0.96 -30.28
C VAL A 82 22.74 0.48 -30.42
N LYS A 83 23.68 0.72 -31.35
CA LYS A 83 23.90 2.04 -31.94
C LYS A 83 22.62 2.44 -32.68
N VAL A 84 21.94 3.46 -32.18
CA VAL A 84 20.93 4.17 -32.96
C VAL A 84 21.68 5.21 -33.78
N SER A 85 21.77 4.97 -35.08
CA SER A 85 22.26 5.92 -36.08
C SER A 85 21.30 7.09 -36.25
#